data_AF-A0A929Y2N7-F1
#
_entry.id   AF-A0A929Y2N7-F1
#
_cell.length_a   1.000
_cell.length_b   1.000
_cell.length_c   1.000
_cell.angle_alpha   90.00
_cell.angle_beta   90.00
_cell.angle_gamma   90.00
#
_symmetry.space_group_name_H-M   'P 1'
#
loop_
_entity.id
_entity.type
_entity.pdbx_description
1 polymer ?
#
loop_
_entity_poly.entity_id
_entity_poly.type
_entity_poly.pdbx_seq_one_letter_code
_entity_poly.pdbx_strand_id
1 'polypeptide(L)'
;MQRKRKKAFQEYSSFPWQTVEQNIRFGLEIKKVPKEEADANVEEMLDIVGLTKFRNYYPSQLSISMLQRVAIARAFATKPELLLMDEPYGQLDIDLRFKLEDELIRLWKKT
;
A
#
# COMPACT_ATOMS: atom_id res chain seq x y z
N MET A 1 34.65 14.86 15.51
CA MET A 1 33.60 13.91 15.92
C MET A 1 32.51 13.89 14.84
N GLN A 2 32.58 12.99 13.86
CA GLN A 2 31.52 12.86 12.85
C GLN A 2 30.33 12.15 13.50
N ARG A 3 29.23 12.88 13.75
CA ARG A 3 27.94 12.24 14.03
C ARG A 3 27.53 11.47 12.78
N LYS A 4 27.71 10.14 12.80
CA LYS A 4 27.07 9.23 11.85
C LYS A 4 25.55 9.42 11.99
N ARG A 5 24.97 10.28 11.16
CA ARG A 5 23.52 10.32 10.99
C ARG A 5 23.15 9.05 10.24
N LYS A 6 22.80 7.98 10.96
CA LYS A 6 22.03 6.89 10.35
C LYS A 6 20.71 7.52 9.93
N LYS A 7 20.53 7.71 8.63
CA LYS A 7 19.24 8.01 8.02
C LYS A 7 18.43 6.69 8.11
N ALA A 8 17.92 6.37 9.29
CA ALA A 8 16.95 5.29 9.42
C ALA A 8 15.64 5.81 8.82
N PHE A 9 14.96 5.00 8.03
CA PHE A 9 13.68 5.28 7.36
C PHE A 9 13.78 6.07 6.04
N GLN A 10 14.36 5.43 5.04
CA GLN A 10 13.72 5.34 3.71
C GLN A 10 13.11 3.94 3.50
N GLU A 11 12.67 3.31 4.58
CA GLU A 11 11.98 2.02 4.52
C GLU A 11 10.53 2.29 4.14
N TYR A 12 10.10 1.66 3.06
CA TYR A 12 8.70 1.58 2.65
C TYR A 12 7.83 1.39 3.90
N SER A 13 6.88 2.30 4.08
CA SER A 13 6.21 2.59 5.35
C SER A 13 5.37 1.44 5.93
N SER A 14 5.49 0.22 5.43
CA SER A 14 4.83 -1.00 5.92
C SER A 14 5.25 -1.35 7.35
N PHE A 15 4.31 -1.89 8.13
CA PHE A 15 4.55 -2.46 9.44
C PHE A 15 5.24 -3.83 9.28
N PRO A 16 6.51 -3.98 9.69
CA PRO A 16 7.30 -5.19 9.43
C PRO A 16 6.78 -6.44 10.15
N TRP A 17 5.99 -6.26 11.21
CA TRP A 17 5.37 -7.34 11.99
C TRP A 17 3.96 -7.72 11.52
N GLN A 18 3.45 -7.10 10.46
CA GLN A 18 2.13 -7.40 9.88
C GLN A 18 2.29 -8.03 8.50
N THR A 19 1.37 -8.91 8.11
CA THR A 19 1.28 -9.41 6.73
C THR A 19 0.88 -8.30 5.75
N VAL A 20 0.97 -8.55 4.44
CA VAL A 20 0.46 -7.66 3.39
C VAL A 20 -1.00 -7.29 3.66
N GLU A 21 -1.86 -8.28 3.91
CA GLU A 21 -3.28 -8.05 4.15
C GLU A 21 -3.50 -7.16 5.39
N GLN A 22 -2.82 -7.47 6.49
CA GLN A 22 -2.92 -6.71 7.73
C GLN A 22 -2.43 -5.27 7.56
N ASN A 23 -1.37 -5.07 6.78
CA ASN A 23 -0.87 -3.75 6.43
C ASN A 23 -1.94 -2.91 5.72
N ILE A 24 -2.60 -3.48 4.71
CA ILE A 24 -3.65 -2.80 3.94
C ILE A 24 -4.85 -2.50 4.83
N ARG A 25 -5.23 -3.45 5.68
CA ARG A 25 -6.38 -3.37 6.59
C ARG A 25 -6.23 -2.33 7.70
N PHE A 26 -5.01 -2.08 8.15
CA PHE A 26 -4.73 -1.28 9.35
C PHE A 26 -5.48 0.08 9.40
N GLY A 27 -5.50 0.83 8.29
CA GLY A 27 -6.18 2.12 8.26
C GLY A 27 -7.70 2.04 8.38
N LEU A 28 -8.29 0.94 7.91
CA LEU A 28 -9.73 0.67 8.02
C LEU A 28 -10.14 0.33 9.45
N GLU A 29 -9.29 -0.42 10.16
CA GLU A 29 -9.49 -0.74 11.58
C GLU A 29 -9.46 0.52 12.45
N ILE A 30 -8.52 1.45 12.18
CA ILE A 30 -8.48 2.75 12.86
C ILE A 30 -9.76 3.55 12.64
N LYS A 31 -10.27 3.54 11.40
CA LYS A 31 -11.54 4.20 11.04
C LYS A 31 -12.79 3.44 11.53
N LYS A 32 -12.63 2.28 12.18
CA LYS A 32 -13.71 1.41 12.66
C LYS A 32 -14.71 1.03 11.56
N VAL A 33 -14.21 0.83 10.34
CA VAL A 33 -15.02 0.36 9.21
C VAL A 33 -15.57 -1.04 9.55
N PRO A 34 -16.86 -1.34 9.27
CA PRO A 34 -17.44 -2.66 9.51
C PRO A 34 -16.60 -3.77 8.88
N LYS A 35 -16.50 -4.92 9.56
CA LYS A 35 -15.59 -6.00 9.16
C LYS A 35 -15.79 -6.45 7.70
N GLU A 36 -17.04 -6.66 7.29
CA GLU A 36 -17.36 -7.10 5.93
C GLU A 36 -16.94 -6.07 4.86
N GLU A 37 -17.14 -4.78 5.13
CA GLU A 37 -16.71 -3.71 4.25
C GLU A 37 -15.17 -3.60 4.23
N ALA A 38 -14.52 -3.78 5.38
CA ALA A 38 -13.08 -3.80 5.46
C ALA A 38 -12.47 -4.99 4.68
N ASP A 39 -13.06 -6.17 4.80
CA ASP A 39 -12.68 -7.37 4.04
C ASP A 39 -12.79 -7.10 2.53
N ALA A 40 -13.93 -6.57 2.08
CA ALA A 40 -14.14 -6.25 0.66
C ALA A 40 -13.13 -5.20 0.13
N ASN A 41 -12.88 -4.12 0.88
CA ASN A 41 -11.91 -3.10 0.48
C ASN A 41 -10.48 -3.68 0.42
N VAL A 42 -10.11 -4.57 1.34
CA VAL A 42 -8.78 -5.20 1.35
C VAL A 42 -8.61 -6.13 0.15
N GLU A 43 -9.62 -6.93 -0.19
CA GLU A 43 -9.59 -7.79 -1.39
C GLU A 43 -9.48 -6.96 -2.68
N GLU A 44 -10.26 -5.89 -2.79
CA GLU A 44 -10.18 -4.96 -3.95
C GLU A 44 -8.77 -4.38 -4.08
N MET A 45 -8.18 -3.90 -2.99
CA MET A 45 -6.83 -3.33 -3.03
C MET A 45 -5.77 -4.38 -3.38
N LEU A 46 -5.87 -5.60 -2.83
CA LEU A 46 -4.95 -6.71 -3.15
C LEU A 46 -4.96 -7.04 -4.65
N ASP A 47 -6.12 -7.03 -5.28
CA ASP A 47 -6.27 -7.27 -6.72
C ASP A 47 -5.69 -6.12 -7.56
N ILE A 48 -6.02 -4.87 -7.21
CA ILE A 48 -5.52 -3.67 -7.89
C ILE A 48 -3.99 -3.66 -7.93
N VAL A 49 -3.34 -3.90 -6.79
CA VAL A 49 -1.87 -3.93 -6.70
C VAL A 49 -1.23 -5.27 -7.08
N GLY A 50 -2.04 -6.27 -7.45
CA GLY A 50 -1.56 -7.57 -7.90
C GLY A 50 -0.82 -8.37 -6.81
N LEU A 51 -1.22 -8.22 -5.55
CA LEU A 51 -0.60 -8.89 -4.40
C LEU A 51 -1.48 -9.97 -3.75
N THR A 52 -2.61 -10.34 -4.34
CA THR A 52 -3.54 -11.37 -3.81
C THR A 52 -2.84 -12.67 -3.39
N LYS A 53 -1.91 -13.18 -4.22
CA LYS A 53 -1.13 -14.40 -3.93
C LYS A 53 -0.13 -14.25 -2.77
N PHE A 54 0.21 -13.02 -2.40
CA PHE A 54 1.20 -12.67 -1.39
C PHE A 54 0.56 -12.08 -0.12
N ARG A 55 -0.77 -12.16 0.04
CA ARG A 55 -1.52 -11.57 1.15
C ARG A 55 -1.00 -11.94 2.55
N ASN A 56 -0.45 -13.15 2.68
CA ASN A 56 0.07 -13.70 3.94
C ASN A 56 1.58 -13.47 4.14
N TYR A 57 2.25 -12.82 3.19
CA TYR A 57 3.69 -12.57 3.30
C TYR A 57 3.93 -11.38 4.23
N TYR A 58 5.04 -11.44 4.96
CA TYR A 58 5.57 -10.32 5.72
C TYR A 58 6.46 -9.43 4.84
N PRO A 59 6.63 -8.13 5.15
CA PRO A 59 7.48 -7.21 4.42
C PRO A 59 8.90 -7.72 4.13
N SER A 60 9.49 -8.50 5.04
CA SER A 60 10.82 -9.11 4.86
C SER A 60 10.91 -10.13 3.71
N GLN A 61 9.77 -10.63 3.22
CA GLN A 61 9.67 -11.60 2.13
C GLN A 61 9.37 -10.93 0.78
N LEU A 62 9.23 -9.61 0.75
CA LEU A 62 8.77 -8.87 -0.41
C LEU A 62 9.93 -8.15 -1.10
N SER A 63 9.87 -8.07 -2.43
CA SER A 63 10.76 -7.16 -3.16
C SER A 63 10.41 -5.71 -2.85
N ILE A 64 11.34 -4.81 -3.16
CA ILE A 64 11.15 -3.36 -3.01
C ILE A 64 9.89 -2.88 -3.78
N SER A 65 9.70 -3.33 -5.02
CA SER A 65 8.51 -3.03 -5.83
C SER A 65 7.22 -3.52 -5.16
N MET A 66 7.25 -4.69 -4.52
CA MET A 66 6.10 -5.22 -3.77
C MET A 66 5.83 -4.40 -2.51
N LEU A 67 6.86 -3.99 -1.78
CA LEU A 67 6.71 -3.11 -0.61
C LEU A 67 6.09 -1.76 -0.97
N GLN A 68 6.49 -1.18 -2.11
CA GLN A 68 5.89 0.05 -2.62
C GLN A 68 4.40 -0.14 -2.92
N ARG A 69 4.03 -1.24 -3.58
CA ARG A 69 2.63 -1.62 -3.81
C ARG A 69 1.83 -1.77 -2.52
N VAL A 70 2.39 -2.37 -1.47
CA VAL A 70 1.73 -2.46 -0.14
C VAL A 70 1.46 -1.08 0.43
N ALA A 71 2.44 -0.16 0.34
CA ALA A 71 2.29 1.21 0.84
C ALA A 71 1.20 1.98 0.09
N ILE A 72 1.14 1.83 -1.24
CA ILE A 72 0.08 2.38 -2.09
C ILE A 72 -1.28 1.81 -1.66
N ALA A 73 -1.44 0.48 -1.66
CA ALA A 73 -2.70 -0.18 -1.31
C ALA A 73 -3.23 0.26 0.06
N ARG A 74 -2.36 0.35 1.08
CA ARG A 74 -2.74 0.82 2.41
C ARG A 74 -3.22 2.26 2.42
N ALA A 75 -2.55 3.15 1.68
CA ALA A 75 -2.96 4.54 1.60
C ALA A 75 -4.34 4.68 0.94
N PHE A 76 -4.57 3.95 -0.16
CA PHE A 76 -5.83 3.95 -0.90
C PHE A 76 -6.99 3.26 -0.19
N ALA A 77 -6.72 2.19 0.55
CA ALA A 77 -7.76 1.43 1.27
C ALA A 77 -8.65 2.33 2.10
N THR A 78 -8.08 3.38 2.71
CA THR A 78 -8.81 4.31 3.57
C THR A 78 -9.68 5.33 2.85
N LYS A 79 -9.67 5.36 1.50
CA LYS A 79 -10.37 6.36 0.66
C LYS A 79 -10.12 7.80 1.16
N PRO A 80 -8.86 8.27 1.17
CA PRO A 80 -8.53 9.59 1.70
C PRO A 80 -9.05 10.70 0.78
N GLU A 81 -9.52 11.81 1.35
CA GLU A 81 -9.92 13.01 0.59
C GLU A 81 -8.73 13.70 -0.10
N LEU A 82 -7.53 13.55 0.48
CA LEU A 82 -6.28 14.04 -0.09
C LEU A 82 -5.19 12.99 0.11
N LEU A 83 -4.51 12.65 -0.98
CA LEU A 83 -3.36 11.75 -0.95
C LEU A 83 -2.14 12.45 -1.55
N LEU A 84 -1.10 12.62 -0.73
CA LEU A 84 0.18 13.14 -1.17
C LEU A 84 1.14 11.98 -1.42
N MET A 85 1.76 11.97 -2.59
CA MET A 85 2.71 10.94 -2.98
C MET A 85 3.92 11.59 -3.65
N ASP A 86 5.11 11.20 -3.21
CA ASP A 86 6.38 11.59 -3.83
C ASP A 86 6.96 10.38 -4.56
N GLU A 87 7.03 10.46 -5.89
CA GLU A 87 7.46 9.37 -6.79
C GLU A 87 6.84 7.98 -6.48
N PRO A 88 5.49 7.87 -6.36
CA PRO A 88 4.83 6.65 -5.88
C PRO A 88 5.02 5.42 -6.78
N TYR A 89 5.46 5.60 -8.02
CA TYR A 89 5.57 4.52 -9.01
C TYR A 89 7.01 4.29 -9.48
N GLY A 90 8.00 4.98 -8.89
CA GLY A 90 9.37 4.97 -9.39
C GLY A 90 10.08 3.60 -9.41
N GLN A 91 9.64 2.63 -8.60
CA GLN A 91 10.21 1.27 -8.58
C GLN A 91 9.28 0.22 -9.21
N LEU A 92 8.22 0.66 -9.88
CA LEU A 92 7.28 -0.24 -10.54
C LEU A 92 7.67 -0.46 -12.00
N ASP A 93 7.35 -1.65 -12.51
CA ASP A 93 7.39 -1.90 -13.95
C ASP A 93 6.34 -1.03 -14.67
N ILE A 94 6.61 -0.75 -15.94
CA ILE A 94 5.84 0.22 -16.74
C ILE A 94 4.37 -0.19 -16.86
N ASP A 95 4.09 -1.48 -17.09
CA ASP A 95 2.74 -1.99 -17.28
C ASP A 95 1.90 -1.86 -16.00
N LEU A 96 2.47 -2.27 -14.86
CA LEU A 96 1.82 -2.12 -13.55
C LEU A 96 1.63 -0.66 -13.17
N ARG A 97 2.60 0.20 -13.49
CA ARG A 97 2.50 1.64 -13.25
C ARG A 97 1.27 2.22 -13.95
N PHE A 98 1.11 1.99 -15.25
CA PHE A 98 -0.06 2.50 -16.00
C PHE A 98 -1.37 1.95 -15.43
N LYS A 99 -1.43 0.66 -15.09
CA LYS A 99 -2.61 0.06 -14.46
C LYS A 99 -2.98 0.78 -13.15
N LEU A 100 -2.01 1.05 -12.29
CA LEU A 100 -2.25 1.71 -11.00
C LEU A 100 -2.61 3.18 -11.16
N GLU A 101 -2.02 3.88 -12.13
CA GLU A 101 -2.40 5.26 -12.47
C GLU A 101 -3.86 5.32 -12.95
N ASP A 102 -4.29 4.39 -13.82
CA ASP A 102 -5.67 4.32 -14.30
C ASP A 102 -6.66 3.98 -13.18
N GLU A 103 -6.35 2.99 -12.34
CA GLU A 103 -7.19 2.64 -11.20
C GLU A 103 -7.26 3.77 -10.16
N LEU A 104 -6.17 4.52 -9.96
CA LEU A 104 -6.19 5.70 -9.10
C LEU A 104 -7.16 6.75 -9.62
N ILE A 105 -7.09 7.08 -10.91
CA ILE A 105 -8.02 8.05 -11.53
C ILE A 105 -9.47 7.55 -11.40
N ARG A 106 -9.69 6.25 -11.59
CA ARG A 106 -11.02 5.63 -11.47
C ARG A 106 -11.56 5.70 -10.05
N LEU A 107 -10.74 5.38 -9.04
CA LEU A 107 -11.13 5.46 -7.63
C LEU A 107 -11.44 6.90 -7.22
N TRP A 108 -10.61 7.86 -7.65
CA TRP A 108 -10.86 9.28 -7.40
C TRP A 108 -12.18 9.77 -7.97
N LYS A 109 -12.54 9.36 -9.20
CA LYS A 109 -13.81 9.76 -9.84
C LYS A 109 -15.07 9.14 -9.21
N LYS A 110 -14.93 8.07 -8.43
CA LYS A 110 -16.05 7.40 -7.74
C LYS A 110 -16.43 8.07 -6.41
N THR A 111 -15.59 8.97 -5.90
CA THR A 111 -15.77 9.68 -4.62
C THR A 111 -16.25 11.10 -4.89
#